data_AF-A0AAT9PTH4-F1
#
_entry.id   AF-A0AAT9PTH4-F1
#
_cell.length_a   1.000
_cell.length_b   1.000
_cell.length_c   1.000
_cell.angle_alpha   90.00
_cell.angle_beta   90.00
_cell.angle_gamma   90.00
#
_symmetry.space_group_name_H-M   'P 1'
#
loop_
_entity.id
_entity.type
_entity.pdbx_description
1 polymer ?
#
loop_
_entity_poly.entity_id
_entity_poly.type
_entity_poly.pdbx_seq_one_letter_code
_entity_poly.pdbx_strand_id
1 'polypeptide(L)'
;MNLDFSAITPSIPYILKGLEVTLKIVAVSALVGFILGTLLALCKIARIRALNIAADFYTSIFRGTPLVLQLMIIYFGVPQIIGYEIPAFVAAVLAFSLNSGAYMSEVIRAGIQAVDKGQTEAAMALGIPYGKMMRNIIFPQALKNILPALVNEFATLTKESAVVTVIGATDLMRRAYIVGGETFKYLEPLLFVGLIYYMLVIILTLVGKAIEGRMKKSD
;
A
#
# COMPACT_ATOMS: atom_id res chain seq x y z
N MET A 1 14.68 -14.35 31.96
CA MET A 1 15.23 -13.57 30.83
C MET A 1 14.98 -12.11 31.18
N ASN A 2 16.03 -11.34 31.48
CA ASN A 2 15.89 -9.93 31.85
C ASN A 2 16.04 -9.09 30.57
N LEU A 3 15.06 -8.24 30.27
CA LEU A 3 15.14 -7.29 29.16
C LEU A 3 16.25 -6.29 29.43
N ASP A 4 17.15 -6.10 28.47
CA ASP A 4 18.28 -5.18 28.62
C ASP A 4 18.47 -4.34 27.35
N PHE A 5 17.83 -3.18 27.34
CA PHE A 5 17.89 -2.21 26.24
C PHE A 5 19.23 -1.46 26.17
N SER A 6 20.09 -1.55 27.20
CA SER A 6 21.42 -0.94 27.16
C SER A 6 22.28 -1.60 26.08
N ALA A 7 22.11 -2.91 25.85
CA ALA A 7 22.82 -3.68 24.84
C ALA A 7 22.55 -3.22 23.40
N ILE A 8 21.38 -2.65 23.12
CA ILE A 8 21.04 -2.16 21.77
C ILE A 8 21.23 -0.65 21.59
N THR A 9 21.50 0.09 22.66
CA THR A 9 21.61 1.56 22.64
C THR A 9 22.63 2.08 21.62
N PRO A 10 23.84 1.48 21.49
CA PRO A 10 24.81 1.90 20.48
C PRO A 10 24.31 1.69 19.04
N SER A 11 23.42 0.71 18.83
CA SER A 11 22.90 0.31 17.52
C SER A 11 21.60 1.02 17.13
N ILE A 12 20.99 1.82 18.02
CA ILE A 12 19.76 2.58 17.73
C ILE A 12 19.91 3.47 16.48
N PRO A 13 20.98 4.28 16.31
CA PRO A 13 21.15 5.07 15.09
C PRO A 13 21.25 4.22 13.82
N TYR A 14 21.84 3.02 13.93
CA TYR A 14 21.88 2.08 12.83
C TYR A 14 20.49 1.55 12.48
N ILE A 15 19.68 1.19 13.47
CA ILE A 15 18.29 0.75 13.25
C ILE A 15 17.46 1.87 12.60
N LEU A 16 17.56 3.10 13.12
CA LEU A 16 16.80 4.25 12.63
C LEU A 16 17.09 4.61 11.17
N LYS A 17 18.30 4.34 10.66
CA LYS A 17 18.60 4.50 9.21
C LYS A 17 17.73 3.58 8.33
N GLY A 18 17.18 2.50 8.87
CA GLY A 18 16.21 1.66 8.17
C GLY A 18 14.89 2.35 7.86
N LEU A 19 14.54 3.36 8.67
CA LEU A 19 13.32 4.15 8.48
C LEU A 19 13.29 4.82 7.10
N GLU A 20 14.42 5.35 6.64
CA GLU A 20 14.52 5.99 5.32
C GLU A 20 14.22 4.99 4.19
N VAL A 21 14.78 3.77 4.28
CA VAL A 21 14.55 2.71 3.31
C VAL A 21 13.09 2.27 3.31
N THR A 22 12.54 2.02 4.51
CA THR A 22 11.12 1.66 4.71
C THR A 22 10.20 2.72 4.09
N LEU A 23 10.39 4.00 4.45
CA LEU A 23 9.55 5.09 3.96
C LEU A 23 9.68 5.31 2.44
N LYS A 24 10.89 5.16 1.87
CA LYS A 24 11.08 5.24 0.42
C LYS A 24 10.33 4.14 -0.32
N ILE A 25 10.46 2.89 0.15
CA ILE A 25 9.74 1.75 -0.46
C ILE A 25 8.24 2.00 -0.38
N VAL A 26 7.72 2.31 0.81
CA VAL A 26 6.29 2.57 1.03
C VAL A 26 5.80 3.71 0.15
N ALA A 27 6.45 4.87 0.16
CA ALA A 27 5.99 6.06 -0.56
C ALA A 27 5.97 5.87 -2.09
N VAL A 28 6.99 5.22 -2.66
CA VAL A 28 7.04 4.96 -4.11
C VAL A 28 6.01 3.90 -4.49
N SER A 29 5.89 2.83 -3.69
CA SER A 29 4.94 1.74 -3.97
C SER A 29 3.50 2.21 -3.84
N ALA A 30 3.23 3.03 -2.83
CA ALA A 30 1.98 3.76 -2.61
C ALA A 30 1.55 4.56 -3.85
N LEU A 31 2.45 5.39 -4.37
CA LEU A 31 2.17 6.27 -5.50
C LEU A 31 1.91 5.47 -6.78
N VAL A 32 2.79 4.52 -7.09
CA VAL A 32 2.69 3.69 -8.30
C VAL A 32 1.47 2.77 -8.21
N GLY A 33 1.23 2.16 -7.04
CA GLY A 33 0.04 1.36 -6.75
C GLY A 33 -1.25 2.17 -6.87
N PHE A 34 -1.29 3.42 -6.41
CA PHE A 34 -2.44 4.29 -6.60
C PHE A 34 -2.74 4.59 -8.07
N ILE A 35 -1.70 4.90 -8.86
CA ILE A 35 -1.85 5.13 -10.30
C ILE A 35 -2.36 3.86 -10.99
N LEU A 36 -1.73 2.72 -10.72
CA LEU A 36 -2.11 1.42 -11.29
C LEU A 36 -3.53 1.03 -10.89
N GLY A 37 -3.89 1.19 -9.63
CA GLY A 37 -5.23 0.91 -9.11
C GLY A 37 -6.30 1.78 -9.74
N THR A 38 -6.00 3.06 -9.99
CA THR A 38 -6.91 3.96 -10.70
C THR A 38 -7.14 3.49 -12.13
N LEU A 39 -6.07 3.14 -12.87
CA LEU A 39 -6.18 2.62 -14.24
C LEU A 39 -6.98 1.31 -14.28
N LEU A 40 -6.71 0.38 -13.36
CA LEU A 40 -7.44 -0.88 -13.24
C LEU A 40 -8.92 -0.64 -12.90
N ALA A 41 -9.23 0.27 -11.96
CA ALA A 41 -10.62 0.61 -11.63
C ALA A 41 -11.37 1.14 -12.85
N LEU A 42 -10.75 1.99 -13.67
CA LEU A 42 -11.34 2.49 -14.91
C LEU A 42 -11.62 1.35 -15.90
N CYS A 43 -10.69 0.40 -16.07
CA CYS A 43 -10.90 -0.79 -16.89
C CYS A 43 -12.09 -1.64 -16.40
N LYS A 44 -12.27 -1.76 -15.08
CA LYS A 44 -13.37 -2.52 -14.45
C LYS A 44 -14.72 -1.81 -14.53
N ILE A 45 -14.73 -0.49 -14.65
CA ILE A 45 -15.96 0.31 -14.80
C ILE A 45 -16.34 0.48 -16.28
N ALA A 46 -15.35 0.38 -17.18
CA ALA A 46 -15.58 0.47 -18.62
C ALA A 46 -16.55 -0.61 -19.11
N ARG A 47 -17.40 -0.26 -20.09
CA ARG A 47 -18.33 -1.20 -20.74
C ARG A 47 -17.64 -2.16 -21.74
N ILE A 48 -16.31 -2.30 -21.68
CA ILE A 48 -15.52 -3.13 -22.57
C ILE A 48 -15.20 -4.46 -21.86
N ARG A 49 -15.91 -5.53 -22.26
CA ARG A 49 -15.83 -6.85 -21.61
C ARG A 49 -14.40 -7.41 -21.53
N ALA A 50 -13.59 -7.20 -22.58
CA ALA A 50 -12.20 -7.67 -22.60
C ALA A 50 -11.33 -7.00 -21.52
N LEU A 51 -11.46 -5.67 -21.34
CA LEU A 51 -10.72 -4.94 -20.29
C LEU A 51 -11.17 -5.36 -18.89
N ASN A 52 -12.47 -5.59 -18.73
CA ASN A 52 -13.05 -6.03 -17.47
C ASN A 52 -12.49 -7.39 -17.04
N ILE A 53 -12.50 -8.37 -17.96
CA ILE A 53 -11.93 -9.71 -17.72
C ILE A 53 -10.44 -9.65 -17.43
N ALA A 54 -9.67 -8.86 -18.18
CA ALA A 54 -8.23 -8.73 -17.97
C ALA A 54 -7.91 -8.11 -16.60
N ALA A 55 -8.64 -7.06 -16.21
CA ALA A 55 -8.48 -6.43 -14.90
C ALA A 55 -8.94 -7.35 -13.75
N ASP A 56 -10.04 -8.10 -13.93
CA ASP A 56 -10.48 -9.10 -12.96
C ASP A 56 -9.44 -10.20 -12.75
N PHE A 57 -8.90 -10.75 -13.83
CA PHE A 57 -7.85 -11.76 -13.78
C PHE A 57 -6.60 -11.24 -13.04
N TYR A 58 -6.13 -10.04 -13.39
CA TYR A 58 -5.04 -9.36 -12.68
C TYR A 58 -5.35 -9.24 -11.18
N THR A 59 -6.51 -8.69 -10.82
CA THR A 59 -6.86 -8.48 -9.41
C THR A 59 -7.00 -9.79 -8.63
N SER A 60 -7.49 -10.85 -9.30
CA SER A 60 -7.61 -12.19 -8.72
C SER A 60 -6.26 -12.76 -8.32
N ILE A 61 -5.24 -12.65 -9.19
CA ILE A 61 -3.89 -13.13 -8.90
C ILE A 61 -3.28 -12.35 -7.74
N PHE A 62 -3.24 -11.02 -7.82
CA PHE A 62 -2.49 -10.22 -6.86
C PHE A 62 -3.13 -10.16 -5.47
N ARG A 63 -4.47 -10.24 -5.39
CA ARG A 63 -5.19 -10.32 -4.11
C ARG A 63 -5.32 -11.75 -3.60
N GLY A 64 -5.21 -12.74 -4.49
CA GLY A 64 -5.32 -14.17 -4.17
C GLY A 64 -3.99 -14.84 -3.80
N THR A 65 -2.87 -14.13 -3.91
CA THR A 65 -1.53 -14.68 -3.62
C THR A 65 -0.78 -13.86 -2.56
N PRO A 66 0.06 -14.48 -1.72
CA PRO A 66 0.80 -13.76 -0.69
C PRO A 66 1.80 -12.74 -1.27
N LEU A 67 1.85 -11.54 -0.69
CA LEU A 67 2.81 -10.50 -1.11
C LEU A 67 4.27 -10.97 -1.00
N VAL A 68 4.62 -11.71 0.06
CA VAL A 68 5.97 -12.26 0.21
C VAL A 68 6.35 -13.19 -0.95
N LEU A 69 5.39 -14.00 -1.44
CA LEU A 69 5.61 -14.87 -2.58
C LEU A 69 5.83 -14.05 -3.87
N GLN A 70 4.99 -13.03 -4.09
CA GLN A 70 5.14 -12.10 -5.22
C GLN A 70 6.52 -11.43 -5.21
N LEU A 71 6.96 -10.95 -4.03
CA LEU A 71 8.28 -10.35 -3.84
C LEU A 71 9.42 -11.32 -4.16
N MET A 72 9.34 -12.55 -3.65
CA MET A 72 10.36 -13.57 -3.88
C MET A 72 10.42 -13.99 -5.36
N ILE A 73 9.27 -14.12 -6.04
CA ILE A 73 9.23 -14.42 -7.48
C ILE A 73 9.87 -13.28 -8.27
N ILE A 74 9.55 -12.03 -7.95
CA ILE A 74 10.11 -10.86 -8.65
C ILE A 74 11.62 -10.75 -8.40
N TYR A 75 12.08 -11.00 -7.17
CA TYR A 75 13.49 -10.82 -6.82
C TYR A 75 14.38 -12.01 -7.24
N PHE A 76 13.92 -13.26 -7.06
CA PHE A 76 14.72 -14.46 -7.33
C PHE A 76 14.34 -15.17 -8.63
N GLY A 77 13.07 -15.11 -9.04
CA GLY A 77 12.55 -15.84 -10.19
C GLY A 77 12.75 -15.09 -11.51
N VAL A 78 12.31 -13.83 -11.58
CA VAL A 78 12.38 -13.02 -12.81
C VAL A 78 13.81 -12.90 -13.36
N PRO A 79 14.86 -12.65 -12.56
CA PRO A 79 16.24 -12.61 -13.04
C PRO A 79 16.70 -13.88 -13.77
N GLN A 80 16.18 -15.05 -13.40
CA GLN A 80 16.52 -16.32 -14.07
C GLN A 80 15.96 -16.39 -15.49
N ILE A 81 14.91 -15.63 -15.79
CA ILE A 81 14.25 -15.60 -17.11
C ILE A 81 14.86 -14.48 -17.97
N ILE A 82 15.09 -13.30 -17.39
CA ILE A 82 15.56 -12.12 -18.13
C ILE A 82 17.09 -12.00 -18.19
N GLY A 83 17.83 -12.76 -17.38
CA GLY A 83 19.29 -12.74 -17.31
C GLY A 83 19.90 -11.49 -16.66
N TYR A 84 19.12 -10.73 -15.89
CA TYR A 84 19.56 -9.50 -15.23
C TYR A 84 19.10 -9.46 -13.76
N GLU A 85 20.03 -9.10 -12.86
CA GLU A 85 19.75 -8.97 -11.43
C GLU A 85 18.90 -7.73 -11.14
N ILE A 86 17.79 -7.92 -10.43
CA ILE A 86 16.92 -6.82 -10.05
C ILE A 86 17.35 -6.31 -8.66
N PRO A 87 17.68 -5.01 -8.51
CA PRO A 87 18.00 -4.46 -7.19
C PRO A 87 16.84 -4.64 -6.20
N ALA A 88 17.15 -4.95 -4.94
CA ALA A 88 16.13 -5.25 -3.92
C ALA A 88 15.07 -4.15 -3.77
N PHE A 89 15.47 -2.87 -3.88
CA PHE A 89 14.54 -1.74 -3.87
C PHE A 89 13.54 -1.78 -5.04
N VAL A 90 14.02 -2.08 -6.24
CA VAL A 90 13.18 -2.16 -7.45
C VAL A 90 12.22 -3.35 -7.35
N ALA A 91 12.70 -4.51 -6.90
CA ALA A 91 11.86 -5.67 -6.67
C ALA A 91 10.76 -5.40 -5.63
N ALA A 92 11.10 -4.73 -4.53
CA ALA A 92 10.14 -4.29 -3.52
C ALA A 92 9.11 -3.33 -4.12
N VAL A 93 9.53 -2.27 -4.79
CA VAL A 93 8.60 -1.32 -5.41
C VAL A 93 7.67 -2.01 -6.40
N LEU A 94 8.18 -2.90 -7.27
CA LEU A 94 7.35 -3.63 -8.23
C LEU A 94 6.33 -4.53 -7.53
N ALA A 95 6.77 -5.40 -6.61
CA ALA A 95 5.88 -6.33 -5.93
C ALA A 95 4.77 -5.60 -5.16
N PHE A 96 5.15 -4.58 -4.39
CA PHE A 96 4.23 -3.82 -3.54
C PHE A 96 3.27 -2.97 -4.38
N SER A 97 3.74 -2.35 -5.46
CA SER A 97 2.89 -1.55 -6.35
C SER A 97 1.87 -2.41 -7.10
N LEU A 98 2.28 -3.60 -7.56
CA LEU A 98 1.38 -4.52 -8.25
C LEU A 98 0.30 -5.04 -7.29
N ASN A 99 0.71 -5.44 -6.09
CA ASN A 99 -0.18 -5.88 -5.03
C ASN A 99 -1.17 -4.78 -4.64
N SER A 100 -0.65 -3.63 -4.19
CA SER A 100 -1.48 -2.51 -3.77
C SER A 100 -2.35 -1.96 -4.89
N GLY A 101 -1.87 -1.94 -6.15
CA GLY A 101 -2.69 -1.57 -7.30
C GLY A 101 -3.93 -2.45 -7.45
N ALA A 102 -3.83 -3.74 -7.17
CA ALA A 102 -4.99 -4.64 -7.19
C ALA A 102 -6.00 -4.30 -6.08
N TYR A 103 -5.55 -4.12 -4.84
CA TYR A 103 -6.42 -3.72 -3.72
C TYR A 103 -7.04 -2.34 -3.94
N MET A 104 -6.24 -1.40 -4.41
CA MET A 104 -6.64 -0.03 -4.67
C MET A 104 -7.71 0.06 -5.77
N SER A 105 -7.60 -0.75 -6.81
CA SER A 105 -8.61 -0.79 -7.87
C SER A 105 -10.00 -1.16 -7.35
N GLU A 106 -10.06 -2.05 -6.35
CA GLU A 106 -11.29 -2.49 -5.72
C GLU A 106 -11.84 -1.46 -4.76
N VAL A 107 -10.97 -0.80 -4.00
CA VAL A 107 -11.34 0.34 -3.15
C VAL A 107 -11.98 1.45 -3.98
N ILE A 108 -11.34 1.84 -5.10
CA ILE A 108 -11.86 2.89 -5.99
C ILE A 108 -13.19 2.47 -6.60
N ARG A 109 -13.27 1.25 -7.14
CA ARG A 109 -14.50 0.71 -7.74
C ARG A 109 -15.65 0.64 -6.72
N ALA A 110 -15.38 0.13 -5.52
CA ALA A 110 -16.37 0.02 -4.45
C ALA A 110 -16.82 1.40 -3.97
N GLY A 111 -15.90 2.37 -3.84
CA GLY A 111 -16.21 3.73 -3.46
C GLY A 111 -17.12 4.45 -4.46
N ILE A 112 -16.94 4.21 -5.76
CA ILE A 112 -17.83 4.71 -6.82
C ILE A 112 -19.20 4.02 -6.75
N GLN A 113 -19.24 2.70 -6.54
CA GLN A 113 -20.49 1.93 -6.43
C GLN A 113 -21.28 2.21 -5.15
N ALA A 114 -20.62 2.73 -4.11
CA ALA A 114 -21.26 3.11 -2.85
C ALA A 114 -22.04 4.44 -2.93
N VAL A 115 -21.88 5.22 -4.02
CA VAL A 115 -22.70 6.41 -4.25
C VAL A 115 -24.13 5.98 -4.58
N ASP A 116 -25.11 6.64 -3.96
CA ASP A 116 -26.53 6.34 -4.12
C ASP A 116 -26.94 6.33 -5.61
N LYS A 117 -27.64 5.28 -6.04
CA LYS A 117 -28.06 5.13 -7.45
C LYS A 117 -28.98 6.25 -7.90
N GLY A 118 -29.77 6.83 -6.99
CA GLY A 118 -30.63 7.99 -7.21
C GLY A 118 -29.84 9.22 -7.67
N GLN A 119 -28.58 9.39 -7.28
CA GLN A 119 -27.72 10.47 -7.82
C GLN A 119 -27.48 10.30 -9.32
N THR A 120 -27.26 9.06 -9.76
CA THR A 120 -27.08 8.73 -11.17
C THR A 120 -28.41 8.87 -11.92
N GLU A 121 -29.50 8.36 -11.35
CA GLU A 121 -30.85 8.45 -11.95
C GLU A 121 -31.34 9.90 -12.09
N ALA A 122 -31.15 10.73 -11.07
CA ALA A 122 -31.50 12.15 -11.10
C ALA A 122 -30.67 12.91 -12.15
N ALA A 123 -29.36 12.68 -12.22
CA ALA A 123 -28.50 13.30 -13.22
C ALA A 123 -28.89 12.88 -14.65
N MET A 124 -29.26 11.62 -14.86
CA MET A 124 -29.77 11.14 -16.14
C MET A 124 -31.12 11.77 -16.49
N ALA A 125 -32.04 11.91 -15.53
CA ALA A 125 -33.34 12.58 -15.73
C ALA A 125 -33.19 14.06 -16.12
N LEU A 126 -32.15 14.73 -15.63
CA LEU A 126 -31.78 16.10 -16.00
C LEU A 126 -30.97 16.20 -17.30
N GLY A 127 -30.74 15.09 -18.02
CA GLY A 127 -30.01 15.07 -19.28
C GLY A 127 -28.51 15.38 -19.14
N ILE A 128 -27.93 15.21 -17.94
CA ILE A 128 -26.51 15.50 -17.70
C ILE A 128 -25.63 14.43 -18.38
N PRO A 129 -24.70 14.80 -19.27
CA PRO A 129 -23.79 13.84 -19.90
C PRO A 129 -22.95 13.05 -18.90
N TYR A 130 -22.69 11.77 -19.17
CA TYR A 130 -21.97 10.85 -18.26
C TYR A 130 -20.66 11.42 -17.70
N GLY A 131 -19.84 12.07 -18.54
CA GLY A 131 -18.58 12.66 -18.08
C GLY A 131 -18.77 13.80 -17.07
N LYS A 132 -19.79 14.65 -17.26
CA LYS A 132 -20.14 15.73 -16.31
C LYS A 132 -20.74 15.15 -15.03
N MET A 133 -21.63 14.17 -15.15
CA MET A 133 -22.22 13.44 -14.02
C MET A 133 -21.13 12.79 -13.16
N MET A 134 -20.19 12.08 -13.78
CA MET A 134 -19.09 11.43 -13.06
C MET A 134 -18.20 12.45 -12.37
N ARG A 135 -17.74 13.49 -13.08
CA ARG A 135 -16.81 14.48 -12.53
C ARG A 135 -17.41 15.35 -11.42
N ASN A 136 -18.66 15.78 -11.57
CA ASN A 136 -19.25 16.82 -10.73
C ASN A 136 -20.18 16.28 -9.64
N ILE A 137 -20.71 15.06 -9.80
CA ILE A 137 -21.71 14.50 -8.88
C ILE A 137 -21.17 13.24 -8.21
N ILE A 138 -20.82 12.22 -9.01
CA ILE A 138 -20.48 10.90 -8.46
C ILE A 138 -19.08 10.87 -7.85
N PHE A 139 -18.05 11.34 -8.55
CA PHE A 139 -16.66 11.25 -8.10
C PHE A 139 -16.39 12.02 -6.79
N PRO A 140 -16.89 13.25 -6.58
CA PRO A 140 -16.72 13.95 -5.31
C PRO A 140 -17.33 13.18 -4.12
N GLN A 141 -18.46 12.52 -4.32
CA GLN A 141 -19.11 11.68 -3.30
C GLN A 141 -18.31 10.38 -3.09
N ALA A 142 -17.90 9.73 -4.16
CA ALA A 142 -17.07 8.52 -4.12
C ALA A 142 -15.74 8.77 -3.38
N LEU A 143 -15.11 9.95 -3.57
CA LEU A 143 -13.85 10.30 -2.92
C LEU A 143 -13.96 10.27 -1.39
N LYS A 144 -15.12 10.66 -0.82
CA LYS A 144 -15.39 10.58 0.62
C LYS A 144 -15.37 9.13 1.14
N ASN A 145 -15.79 8.18 0.31
CA ASN A 145 -15.77 6.74 0.62
C ASN A 145 -14.39 6.12 0.39
N ILE A 146 -13.67 6.58 -0.63
CA ILE A 146 -12.37 6.05 -1.04
C ILE A 146 -11.28 6.47 -0.04
N LEU A 147 -11.25 7.74 0.37
CA LEU A 147 -10.12 8.29 1.12
C LEU A 147 -9.83 7.55 2.44
N PRO A 148 -10.80 7.21 3.30
CA PRO A 148 -10.51 6.45 4.52
C PRO A 148 -9.87 5.09 4.23
N ALA A 149 -10.29 4.43 3.15
CA ALA A 149 -9.71 3.17 2.70
C ALA A 149 -8.28 3.36 2.14
N LEU A 150 -7.97 4.49 1.48
CA LEU A 150 -6.60 4.81 1.07
C LEU A 150 -5.65 4.91 2.26
N VAL A 151 -6.08 5.59 3.33
CA VAL A 151 -5.28 5.72 4.56
C VAL A 151 -5.00 4.34 5.17
N ASN A 152 -6.03 3.49 5.23
CA ASN A 152 -5.88 2.12 5.74
C ASN A 152 -4.92 1.29 4.88
N GLU A 153 -4.97 1.45 3.56
CA GLU A 153 -4.05 0.79 2.63
C GLU A 153 -2.60 1.24 2.85
N PHE A 154 -2.35 2.55 3.00
CA PHE A 154 -1.01 3.05 3.31
C PHE A 154 -0.47 2.53 4.66
N ALA A 155 -1.34 2.44 5.68
CA ALA A 155 -0.97 1.85 6.95
C ALA A 155 -0.65 0.36 6.83
N THR A 156 -1.38 -0.38 5.98
CA THR A 156 -1.11 -1.79 5.68
C THR A 156 0.22 -1.96 4.95
N LEU A 157 0.43 -1.23 3.86
CA LEU A 157 1.71 -1.20 3.12
C LEU A 157 2.91 -0.90 4.03
N THR A 158 2.74 0.03 4.99
CA THR A 158 3.80 0.36 5.95
C THR A 158 4.18 -0.86 6.80
N LYS A 159 3.21 -1.62 7.29
CA LYS A 159 3.48 -2.86 8.05
C LYS A 159 4.06 -3.96 7.17
N GLU A 160 3.49 -4.15 5.98
CA GLU A 160 3.92 -5.18 5.04
C GLU A 160 5.33 -4.94 4.49
N SER A 161 5.80 -3.69 4.48
CA SER A 161 7.15 -3.34 4.03
C SER A 161 8.25 -4.09 4.79
N ALA A 162 8.00 -4.54 6.02
CA ALA A 162 8.93 -5.36 6.79
C ALA A 162 9.32 -6.68 6.08
N VAL A 163 8.46 -7.19 5.19
CA VAL A 163 8.70 -8.42 4.42
C VAL A 163 9.93 -8.30 3.52
N VAL A 164 10.37 -7.10 3.14
CA VAL A 164 11.57 -6.90 2.30
C VAL A 164 12.86 -7.40 2.97
N THR A 165 12.82 -7.67 4.27
CA THR A 165 13.90 -8.38 4.99
C THR A 165 14.27 -9.72 4.32
N VAL A 166 13.29 -10.44 3.74
CA VAL A 166 13.54 -11.77 3.12
C VAL A 166 14.40 -11.71 1.86
N ILE A 167 14.45 -10.55 1.19
CA ILE A 167 15.31 -10.30 0.02
C ILE A 167 16.58 -9.54 0.40
N GLY A 168 16.85 -9.36 1.70
CA GLY A 168 18.06 -8.72 2.21
C GLY A 168 18.06 -7.19 2.11
N ALA A 169 16.94 -6.54 1.78
CA ALA A 169 16.85 -5.08 1.81
C ALA A 169 17.04 -4.59 3.26
N THR A 170 17.92 -3.60 3.47
CA THR A 170 18.31 -3.10 4.81
C THR A 170 17.30 -2.09 5.37
N ASP A 171 16.04 -2.51 5.41
CA ASP A 171 14.93 -1.79 6.03
C ASP A 171 15.01 -1.82 7.57
N LEU A 172 14.03 -1.20 8.22
CA LEU A 172 13.94 -1.17 9.68
C LEU A 172 13.95 -2.57 10.30
N MET A 173 13.21 -3.51 9.72
CA MET A 173 13.11 -4.89 10.19
C MET A 173 14.44 -5.63 10.01
N ARG A 174 15.07 -5.53 8.83
CA ARG A 174 16.35 -6.20 8.55
C ARG A 174 17.46 -5.73 9.48
N ARG A 175 17.51 -4.44 9.78
CA ARG A 175 18.52 -3.87 10.69
C ARG A 175 18.35 -4.35 12.12
N ALA A 176 17.12 -4.54 12.61
CA ALA A 176 16.88 -5.18 13.90
C ALA A 176 17.36 -6.63 13.93
N TYR A 177 17.15 -7.40 12.86
CA TYR A 177 17.70 -8.77 12.75
C TYR A 177 19.24 -8.79 12.77
N ILE A 178 19.90 -7.83 12.11
CA ILE A 178 21.36 -7.72 12.11
C ILE A 178 21.87 -7.45 13.53
N VAL A 179 21.30 -6.46 14.22
CA VAL A 179 21.67 -6.14 15.61
C VAL A 179 21.39 -7.31 16.56
N GLY A 180 20.26 -8.01 16.37
CA GLY A 180 19.93 -9.20 17.15
C GLY A 180 20.92 -10.35 16.95
N GLY A 181 21.43 -10.50 15.72
CA GLY A 181 22.48 -11.47 15.40
C GLY A 181 23.84 -11.12 16.01
N GLU A 182 24.20 -9.84 16.05
CA GLU A 182 25.46 -9.37 16.64
C GLU A 182 25.46 -9.41 18.18
N THR A 183 24.32 -9.08 18.79
CA THR A 183 24.17 -9.00 20.26
C THR A 183 23.67 -10.31 20.88
N PHE A 184 23.28 -11.28 20.06
CA PHE A 184 22.55 -12.51 20.46
C PHE A 184 21.24 -12.22 21.23
N LYS A 185 20.70 -11.00 21.11
CA LYS A 185 19.48 -10.53 21.76
C LYS A 185 18.50 -10.03 20.70
N TYR A 186 17.54 -10.89 20.31
CA TYR A 186 16.56 -10.53 19.28
C TYR A 186 15.34 -9.79 19.85
N LEU A 187 14.96 -10.01 21.10
CA LEU A 187 13.70 -9.47 21.62
C LEU A 187 13.71 -7.94 21.72
N GLU A 188 14.78 -7.36 22.26
CA GLU A 188 14.96 -5.93 22.44
C GLU A 188 14.93 -5.12 21.13
N PRO A 189 15.72 -5.46 20.08
CA PRO A 189 15.64 -4.73 18.81
C PRO A 189 14.30 -4.94 18.10
N LEU A 190 13.66 -6.11 18.24
CA LEU A 190 12.32 -6.36 17.70
C LEU A 190 11.25 -5.51 18.39
N LEU A 191 11.28 -5.39 19.72
CA LEU A 191 10.36 -4.52 20.47
C LEU A 191 10.56 -3.05 20.10
N PHE A 192 11.81 -2.62 19.96
CA PHE A 192 12.14 -1.26 19.54
C PHE A 192 11.60 -0.94 18.13
N VAL A 193 11.83 -1.83 17.16
CA VAL A 193 11.28 -1.67 15.80
C VAL A 193 9.76 -1.79 15.77
N GLY A 194 9.16 -2.67 16.57
CA GLY A 194 7.72 -2.79 16.71
C GLY A 194 7.07 -1.49 17.20
N LEU A 195 7.69 -0.81 18.17
CA LEU A 195 7.26 0.50 18.64
C LEU A 195 7.34 1.55 17.51
N ILE A 196 8.42 1.56 16.72
CA ILE A 196 8.56 2.49 15.59
C ILE A 196 7.46 2.25 14.54
N TYR A 197 7.24 1.00 14.11
CA TYR A 197 6.16 0.68 13.17
C TYR A 197 4.79 1.10 13.71
N TYR A 198 4.53 0.87 15.00
CA TYR A 198 3.30 1.30 15.65
C TYR A 198 3.13 2.83 15.62
N MET A 199 4.18 3.58 15.94
CA MET A 199 4.17 5.05 15.88
C MET A 199 3.94 5.56 14.46
N LEU A 200 4.55 4.95 13.43
CA LEU A 200 4.29 5.30 12.04
C LEU A 200 2.83 5.11 11.66
N VAL A 201 2.23 3.97 12.04
CA VAL A 201 0.82 3.68 11.78
C VAL A 201 -0.11 4.65 12.53
N ILE A 202 0.19 5.00 13.78
CA ILE A 202 -0.56 6.04 14.51
C ILE A 202 -0.51 7.37 13.77
N ILE A 203 0.68 7.83 13.37
CA ILE A 203 0.85 9.10 12.67
C ILE A 203 0.01 9.11 11.38
N LEU A 204 0.10 8.05 10.57
CA LEU A 204 -0.69 7.91 9.35
C LEU A 204 -2.19 7.92 9.62
N THR A 205 -2.64 7.23 10.68
CA THR A 205 -4.05 7.16 11.07
C THR A 205 -4.58 8.52 11.55
N LEU A 206 -3.79 9.26 12.34
CA LEU A 206 -4.16 10.59 12.81
C LEU A 206 -4.23 11.59 11.66
N VAL A 207 -3.26 11.56 10.75
CA VAL A 207 -3.29 12.36 9.52
C VAL A 207 -4.53 12.02 8.69
N GLY A 208 -4.83 10.74 8.51
CA GLY A 208 -6.02 10.30 7.78
C GLY A 208 -7.33 10.80 8.41
N LYS A 209 -7.48 10.66 9.73
CA LYS A 209 -8.65 11.19 10.47
C LYS A 209 -8.79 12.71 10.33
N ALA A 210 -7.68 13.44 10.36
CA ALA A 210 -7.70 14.88 10.17
C ALA A 210 -8.16 15.28 8.76
N ILE A 211 -7.74 14.53 7.72
CA ILE A 211 -8.20 14.77 6.34
C ILE A 211 -9.68 14.40 6.20
N GLU A 212 -10.12 13.25 6.73
CA GLU A 212 -11.52 12.82 6.72
C GLU A 212 -12.44 13.85 7.41
N GLY A 213 -12.02 14.37 8.56
CA GLY A 213 -12.78 15.38 9.32
C GLY A 213 -12.96 16.71 8.58
N ARG A 214 -12.05 17.07 7.65
CA ARG A 214 -12.21 18.26 6.80
C ARG A 214 -13.22 18.02 5.68
N MET A 215 -13.28 16.80 5.13
CA MET A 215 -14.22 16.46 4.07
C MET A 215 -15.68 16.42 4.55
N LYS A 216 -15.94 15.94 5.78
CA LYS A 216 -17.28 15.92 6.38
C LYS A 216 -17.86 17.31 6.69
N LYS A 217 -17.00 18.34 6.80
CA LYS A 217 -17.43 19.73 7.03
C LYS A 217 -17.83 20.48 5.75
N SER A 218 -17.65 19.87 4.57
CA SER A 218 -18.00 20.46 3.28
C SER A 218 -19.40 20.05 2.78
N ASP A 219 -20.25 19.57 3.69
CA ASP A 219 -21.69 19.30 3.51
C ASP A 219 -22.50 20.38 4.22
#